data_AF-A0A7C5JHD3-F1
#
_entry.id   AF-A0A7C5JHD3-F1
#
_cell.length_a   1.000
_cell.length_b   1.000
_cell.length_c   1.000
_cell.angle_alpha   90.00
_cell.angle_beta   90.00
_cell.angle_gamma   90.00
#
_symmetry.space_group_name_H-M   'P 1'
#
loop_
_entity.id
_entity.type
_entity.pdbx_description
1 polymer ?
#
loop_
_entity_poly.entity_id
_entity_poly.type
_entity_poly.pdbx_seq_one_letter_code
_entity_poly.pdbx_strand_id
1 'polypeptide(L)' 'MKNLKIIFLSLAFLASGLAISSCGSGEASGSDHTKTEKQGMEYTSAYVCPMHCEGSGSDKAGKCPKC' A
#
# COMPACT_ATOMS: atom_id res chain seq x y z
N MET A 1 -37.53 18.41 -21.27
CA MET A 1 -36.68 17.31 -21.79
C MET A 1 -35.30 17.74 -22.30
N LYS A 2 -35.08 18.99 -22.74
CA LYS A 2 -33.76 19.46 -23.22
C LYS A 2 -32.71 19.49 -22.11
N ASN A 3 -33.09 20.01 -20.94
CA ASN A 3 -32.23 20.24 -19.78
C ASN A 3 -31.85 18.93 -19.09
N LEU A 4 -32.74 17.92 -19.16
CA LEU A 4 -32.49 16.58 -18.63
C LEU A 4 -31.41 15.85 -19.45
N LYS A 5 -31.42 16.01 -20.78
CA LYS A 5 -30.35 15.50 -21.66
C LYS A 5 -29.00 16.14 -21.35
N ILE A 6 -28.95 17.42 -20.99
CA ILE A 6 -27.73 18.14 -20.61
C ILE A 6 -27.17 17.60 -19.29
N ILE A 7 -28.04 17.35 -18.30
CA ILE A 7 -27.65 16.78 -16.99
C ILE A 7 -27.08 15.35 -17.13
N PHE A 8 -27.66 14.52 -18.01
CA PHE A 8 -27.11 13.18 -18.29
C PHE A 8 -25.74 13.23 -18.99
N LEU A 9 -25.52 14.21 -19.86
CA LEU A 9 -24.25 14.36 -20.61
C LEU A 9 -23.12 14.86 -19.70
N SER A 10 -23.40 15.79 -18.78
CA SER A 10 -22.42 16.27 -17.81
C SER A 10 -22.03 15.21 -16.78
N LEU A 11 -22.98 14.37 -16.35
CA LEU A 11 -22.71 13.28 -15.41
C LEU A 11 -21.80 12.19 -16.03
N ALA A 12 -21.90 11.96 -17.34
CA ALA A 12 -21.01 11.05 -18.07
C ALA A 12 -19.58 11.61 -18.26
N PHE A 13 -19.43 12.94 -18.34
CA PHE A 13 -18.12 13.59 -18.54
C PHE A 13 -17.24 13.59 -17.28
N LEU A 14 -17.83 13.68 -16.07
CA LEU A 14 -17.06 13.60 -14.82
C LEU A 14 -16.46 12.21 -14.57
N ALA A 15 -17.07 11.14 -15.08
CA ALA A 15 -16.55 9.78 -14.92
C ALA A 15 -15.32 9.47 -15.82
N SER A 16 -15.02 10.33 -16.80
CA SER A 16 -13.94 10.10 -17.77
C SER A 16 -12.59 10.74 -17.37
N GLY A 17 -12.54 11.47 -16.24
CA GLY A 17 -11.37 12.24 -15.81
C GLY A 17 -10.30 11.48 -15.01
N LEU A 18 -10.51 10.20 -14.69
CA LEU A 18 -9.62 9.43 -13.79
C LEU A 18 -8.69 8.44 -14.52
N ALA A 19 -8.67 8.41 -15.86
CA ALA A 19 -7.95 7.39 -16.63
C ALA A 19 -6.73 7.89 -17.41
N ILE A 20 -5.90 8.78 -16.83
CA ILE A 20 -4.57 9.09 -17.38
C ILE A 20 -3.48 9.03 -16.30
N SER A 21 -3.45 7.91 -15.57
CA SER A 21 -2.27 7.51 -14.79
C SER A 21 -1.85 6.13 -15.25
N SER A 22 -0.63 6.05 -15.76
CA SER A 22 0.03 4.87 -16.28
C SER A 22 -0.05 3.66 -15.32
N CYS A 23 -0.50 2.52 -15.85
CA CYS A 23 -0.33 1.16 -15.33
C CYS A 23 -0.82 0.86 -13.89
N GLY A 24 -2.03 0.30 -13.77
CA GLY A 24 -2.50 -0.40 -12.57
C GLY A 24 -3.93 -0.04 -12.15
N SER A 25 -4.80 -1.03 -12.13
CA SER A 25 -6.22 -1.00 -11.71
C SER A 25 -6.48 -0.48 -10.28
N GLY A 26 -7.52 0.36 -10.11
CA GLY A 26 -8.40 0.36 -8.92
C GLY A 26 -8.60 1.70 -8.18
N GLU A 27 -9.81 2.25 -8.26
CA GLU A 27 -10.36 3.21 -7.28
C GLU A 27 -11.05 2.45 -6.12
N ALA A 28 -11.01 3.03 -4.93
CA ALA A 28 -11.73 2.65 -3.70
C ALA A 28 -11.45 1.25 -3.11
N SER A 29 -10.56 1.18 -2.10
CA SER A 29 -10.70 0.19 -1.04
C SER A 29 -10.01 0.65 0.23
N GLY A 30 -10.75 0.64 1.34
CA GLY A 30 -10.14 0.66 2.67
C GLY A 30 -9.06 -0.41 2.72
N SER A 31 -7.87 -0.01 3.18
CA SER A 31 -6.77 -0.93 3.38
C SER A 31 -7.05 -1.77 4.63
N ASP A 32 -7.91 -2.76 4.48
CA ASP A 32 -7.99 -3.89 5.39
C ASP A 32 -8.11 -5.17 4.54
N HIS A 33 -6.95 -5.72 4.17
CA HIS A 33 -6.64 -7.14 4.39
C HIS A 33 -5.15 -7.45 4.06
N THR A 34 -4.39 -7.69 5.12
CA THR A 34 -3.36 -8.74 5.22
C THR A 34 -2.20 -8.75 4.21
N LYS A 35 -1.08 -8.15 4.63
CA LYS A 35 0.17 -8.90 4.80
C LYS A 35 0.75 -8.51 6.15
N THR A 36 0.95 -9.50 7.01
CA THR A 36 1.63 -9.44 8.31
C THR A 36 2.53 -8.22 8.47
N GLU A 37 2.21 -7.41 9.47
CA GLU A 37 3.05 -6.46 10.19
C GLU A 37 4.54 -6.87 10.22
N LYS A 38 5.29 -6.58 9.15
CA LYS A 38 6.76 -6.59 9.17
C LYS A 38 7.27 -5.24 9.64
N GLN A 39 6.69 -4.72 10.73
CA GLN A 39 7.08 -3.45 11.34
C GLN A 39 8.05 -3.65 12.51
N GLY A 40 8.20 -4.88 13.00
CA GLY A 40 9.16 -5.19 14.06
C GLY A 40 10.62 -4.98 13.64
N MET A 41 11.49 -4.76 14.62
CA MET A 41 12.96 -4.57 14.47
C MET A 41 13.63 -5.65 13.60
N GLU A 42 13.06 -6.84 13.61
CA GLU A 42 13.33 -7.98 12.70
C GLU A 42 13.35 -7.64 11.21
N TYR A 43 12.75 -6.53 10.80
CA TYR A 43 12.62 -6.13 9.40
C TYR A 43 13.03 -4.68 9.14
N THR A 44 13.21 -3.87 10.19
CA THR A 44 13.34 -2.41 10.09
C THR A 44 14.62 -1.85 10.70
N SER A 45 15.41 -2.67 11.40
CA SER A 45 16.69 -2.23 11.99
C SER A 45 17.83 -2.11 10.96
N ALA A 46 18.89 -1.39 11.32
CA ALA A 46 20.09 -1.23 10.48
C ALA A 46 20.82 -2.55 10.20
N TYR A 47 20.79 -3.47 11.16
CA TYR A 47 21.28 -4.83 11.02
C TYR A 47 20.15 -5.81 11.35
N VAL A 48 19.89 -6.73 10.42
CA VAL A 48 18.78 -7.68 10.50
C VAL A 48 19.31 -9.11 10.36
N CYS A 49 18.80 -10.02 11.20
CA CYS A 49 19.08 -11.45 11.07
C CYS A 49 18.43 -11.98 9.78
N PRO A 50 19.16 -12.66 8.86
CA PRO A 50 18.59 -13.18 7.62
C PRO A 50 17.44 -14.18 7.81
N MET A 51 17.37 -14.83 8.97
CA MET A 51 16.27 -15.72 9.34
C MET A 51 15.02 -14.98 9.79
N HIS A 52 15.12 -13.67 10.06
CA HIS A 52 14.07 -12.86 10.67
C HIS A 52 13.46 -13.56 11.89
N CYS A 53 14.29 -13.68 12.93
CA CYS A 53 13.96 -14.06 14.32
C CYS A 53 12.65 -13.46 14.87
N GLU A 54 12.52 -13.39 16.20
CA GLU A 54 11.73 -12.30 16.80
C GLU A 54 12.64 -11.48 17.71
N GLY A 55 12.68 -10.15 17.57
CA GLY A 55 13.59 -9.28 18.34
C GLY A 55 15.08 -9.27 17.97
N SER A 56 15.46 -9.62 16.74
CA SER A 56 16.85 -9.82 16.25
C SER A 56 17.40 -8.65 15.46
N GLY A 57 16.61 -7.59 15.25
CA GLY A 57 17.11 -6.33 14.72
C GLY A 57 18.11 -5.67 15.67
N SER A 58 19.07 -4.91 15.15
CA SER A 58 20.01 -4.16 15.99
C SER A 58 20.51 -2.92 15.25
N ASP A 59 20.82 -1.88 16.01
CA ASP A 59 21.52 -0.69 15.51
C ASP A 59 23.03 -0.93 15.34
N LYS A 60 23.54 -2.05 15.88
CA LYS A 60 24.95 -2.45 15.86
C LYS A 60 25.12 -3.82 15.21
N ALA A 61 26.19 -3.99 14.43
CA ALA A 61 26.59 -5.30 13.93
C ALA A 61 26.91 -6.25 15.08
N GLY A 62 26.59 -7.54 14.91
CA GLY A 62 26.81 -8.55 15.94
C GLY A 62 26.20 -9.90 15.61
N LYS A 63 26.23 -10.81 16.59
CA LYS A 63 25.61 -12.13 16.51
C LYS A 63 24.13 -12.01 16.87
N CYS A 64 23.26 -12.70 16.13
CA CYS A 64 21.84 -12.79 16.44
C CYS A 64 21.65 -13.43 17.82
N PRO A 65 20.84 -12.84 18.74
CA PRO A 65 20.61 -13.42 20.06
C PRO A 65 19.72 -14.66 20.02
N LYS A 66 19.06 -14.92 18.88
CA LYS A 66 18.17 -16.08 18.68
C LYS A 66 18.87 -17.28 18.02
N CYS A 67 19.99 -17.11 17.30
CA CYS A 67 20.67 -18.19 16.55
C CYS A 67 22.19 -18.00 16.36
#